data_AF-A0A420M5L9-F1
#
_entry.id   AF-A0A420M5L9-F1
#
_cell.length_a   1.000
_cell.length_b   1.000
_cell.length_c   1.000
_cell.angle_alpha   90.00
_cell.angle_beta   90.00
_cell.angle_gamma   90.00
#
_symmetry.space_group_name_H-M   'P 1'
#
loop_
_entity.id
_entity.type
_entity.pdbx_description
1 polymer ?
#
loop_
_entity_poly.entity_id
_entity_poly.type
_entity_poly.pdbx_seq_one_letter_code
_entity_poly.pdbx_strand_id
1 'polypeptide(L)'
;MTMRDDKPFTRVCSLDGCYVPCPYTSDVTVIETDGLSSNCSLLGTIDPAVPDILREIYTSGTRYERTTISNYFDIEWRQTTTQYDRQLNNGTPVASGIYRRLETISLLDDARAVEGLVVDAREGRIGFRNHTIPSGYPLGVTWTEDLLFWEPDVECVDTNTTFDFEITTGSQTDAGVSVSKLRLTDRGGFVNINTTAPLDDQRNGVNQPDLNTRAYQAAWATNAFSMMFMNISNAGDQDKNVEPFEYINSKIGKEFKMLTLDNDATYLTLGLTNDFGGHLATSAT
;
A
#
# COMPACT_ATOMS: atom_id res chain seq x y z
N MET A 1 -19.39 13.22 -7.71
CA MET A 1 -18.79 12.57 -8.88
C MET A 1 -17.82 13.57 -9.48
N THR A 2 -16.55 13.48 -9.12
CA THR A 2 -15.50 14.38 -9.62
C THR A 2 -15.30 14.12 -11.12
N MET A 3 -15.24 15.19 -11.92
CA MET A 3 -14.94 15.09 -13.34
C MET A 3 -13.58 14.42 -13.53
N ARG A 4 -13.47 13.64 -14.62
CA ARG A 4 -12.22 13.05 -15.08
C ARG A 4 -11.19 14.17 -15.29
N ASP A 5 -9.97 13.96 -14.81
CA ASP A 5 -8.84 14.86 -15.10
C ASP A 5 -8.65 14.91 -16.62
N ASP A 6 -8.55 16.10 -17.22
CA ASP A 6 -8.46 16.32 -18.69
C ASP A 6 -7.14 15.80 -19.30
N LYS A 7 -6.36 15.06 -18.53
CA LYS A 7 -5.09 14.48 -18.95
C LYS A 7 -5.29 13.27 -19.88
N PRO A 8 -4.42 13.11 -20.89
CA PRO A 8 -4.49 11.99 -21.82
C PRO A 8 -4.19 10.67 -21.11
N PHE A 9 -4.75 9.57 -21.64
CA PHE A 9 -4.37 8.23 -21.20
C PHE A 9 -2.93 7.96 -21.61
N THR A 10 -2.19 7.34 -20.70
CA THR A 10 -0.80 6.95 -20.92
C THR A 10 -0.63 5.43 -20.83
N ARG A 11 0.42 4.93 -21.48
CA ARG A 11 0.85 3.53 -21.44
C ARG A 11 2.36 3.48 -21.61
N VAL A 12 2.97 2.47 -21.03
CA VAL A 12 4.40 2.20 -21.15
C VAL A 12 4.56 0.74 -21.53
N CYS A 13 5.43 0.49 -22.51
CA CYS A 13 5.73 -0.85 -22.98
C CYS A 13 7.17 -1.20 -22.63
N SER A 14 7.39 -2.43 -22.20
CA SER A 14 8.71 -2.92 -21.82
C SER A 14 9.00 -4.28 -22.43
N LEU A 15 10.26 -4.51 -22.78
CA LEU A 15 10.78 -5.80 -23.22
C LEU A 15 12.14 -6.02 -22.55
N ASP A 16 12.33 -7.17 -21.90
CA ASP A 16 13.57 -7.55 -21.20
C ASP A 16 14.11 -6.47 -20.23
N GLY A 17 13.19 -5.82 -19.50
CA GLY A 17 13.51 -4.75 -18.55
C GLY A 17 13.77 -3.38 -19.16
N CYS A 18 13.59 -3.24 -20.48
CA CYS A 18 13.83 -2.00 -21.21
C CYS A 18 12.56 -1.36 -21.71
N TYR A 19 12.47 -0.03 -21.68
CA TYR A 19 11.38 0.68 -22.33
C TYR A 19 11.48 0.57 -23.85
N VAL A 20 10.36 0.16 -24.45
CA VAL A 20 10.21 0.01 -25.90
C VAL A 20 9.03 0.83 -26.41
N PRO A 21 9.03 1.23 -27.69
CA PRO A 21 7.91 1.92 -28.30
C PRO A 21 6.66 1.05 -28.22
N CYS A 22 5.56 1.61 -27.73
CA CYS A 22 4.28 0.91 -27.75
C CYS A 22 3.74 0.79 -29.19
N PRO A 23 2.95 -0.26 -29.52
CA PRO A 23 2.36 -0.39 -30.85
C PRO A 23 1.62 0.89 -31.27
N TYR A 24 1.74 1.33 -32.52
CA TYR A 24 1.17 2.60 -33.04
C TYR A 24 1.87 3.88 -32.54
N THR A 25 3.12 3.79 -32.07
CA THR A 25 4.03 4.93 -31.86
C THR A 25 5.16 4.88 -32.89
N SER A 26 5.83 6.01 -33.14
CA SER A 26 6.95 6.13 -34.09
C SER A 26 8.33 6.09 -33.43
N ASP A 27 8.40 5.83 -32.13
CA ASP A 27 9.64 5.84 -31.37
C ASP A 27 10.50 4.61 -31.71
N VAL A 28 11.81 4.68 -31.41
CA VAL A 28 12.75 3.59 -31.68
C VAL A 28 13.65 3.36 -30.46
N THR A 29 13.62 2.12 -29.96
CA THR A 29 14.60 1.62 -28.98
C THR A 29 15.50 0.60 -29.65
N VAL A 30 16.81 0.75 -29.49
CA VAL A 30 17.81 -0.26 -29.87
C VAL A 30 18.12 -1.10 -28.65
N ILE A 31 17.90 -2.41 -28.75
CA ILE A 31 18.22 -3.38 -27.70
C ILE A 31 19.40 -4.21 -28.17
N GLU A 32 20.50 -4.14 -27.45
CA GLU A 32 21.67 -4.99 -27.63
C GLU A 32 21.71 -6.00 -26.48
N THR A 33 21.70 -7.29 -26.79
CA THR A 33 21.77 -8.35 -25.79
C THR A 33 22.96 -9.25 -26.04
N ASP A 34 23.67 -9.62 -24.98
CA ASP A 34 24.71 -10.64 -25.01
C ASP A 34 24.22 -12.02 -24.49
N GLY A 35 22.91 -12.14 -24.21
CA GLY A 35 22.27 -13.33 -23.66
C GLY A 35 22.30 -13.43 -22.13
N LEU A 36 23.07 -12.60 -21.43
CA LEU A 36 23.10 -12.50 -19.96
C LEU A 36 22.65 -11.12 -19.46
N SER A 37 22.82 -10.09 -20.28
CA SER A 37 22.42 -8.71 -20.03
C SER A 37 21.88 -8.08 -21.31
N SER A 38 20.90 -7.20 -21.14
CA SER A 38 20.35 -6.38 -22.22
C SER A 38 20.69 -4.93 -21.94
N ASN A 39 21.31 -4.27 -22.91
CA ASN A 39 21.58 -2.85 -22.89
C ASN A 39 20.65 -2.14 -23.88
N CYS A 40 20.05 -1.05 -23.43
CA CYS A 40 18.94 -0.42 -24.13
C CYS A 40 19.24 1.04 -24.39
N SER A 41 19.35 1.36 -25.68
CA SER A 41 19.63 2.70 -26.18
C SER A 41 18.38 3.28 -26.81
N LEU A 42 17.82 4.29 -26.15
CA LEU A 42 16.67 5.06 -26.65
C LEU A 42 17.15 6.11 -27.65
N LEU A 43 16.62 6.08 -28.87
CA LEU A 43 16.86 7.12 -29.88
C LEU A 43 15.84 8.25 -29.70
N GLY A 44 15.96 8.99 -28.59
CA GLY A 44 15.04 10.05 -28.19
C GLY A 44 14.27 9.72 -26.92
N THR A 45 12.98 10.00 -26.91
CA THR A 45 12.08 9.80 -25.76
C THR A 45 10.86 9.03 -26.20
N ILE A 46 10.31 8.17 -25.35
CA ILE A 46 9.09 7.43 -25.67
C ILE A 46 7.88 8.31 -25.41
N ASP A 47 6.95 8.38 -26.36
CA ASP A 47 5.64 9.00 -26.15
C ASP A 47 4.71 8.00 -25.44
N PRO A 48 4.36 8.26 -24.16
CA PRO A 48 3.47 7.37 -23.44
C PRO A 48 2.00 7.57 -23.82
N ALA A 49 1.64 8.59 -24.60
CA ALA A 49 0.25 8.86 -24.94
C ALA A 49 -0.39 7.69 -25.70
N VAL A 50 -1.62 7.35 -25.34
CA VAL A 50 -2.41 6.39 -26.11
C VAL A 50 -2.92 7.07 -27.39
N PRO A 51 -2.52 6.60 -28.59
CA PRO A 51 -2.93 7.21 -29.86
C PRO A 51 -4.45 7.19 -30.06
N ASP A 52 -4.98 8.21 -30.74
CA ASP A 52 -6.41 8.35 -30.97
C ASP A 52 -7.04 7.16 -31.71
N ILE A 53 -6.28 6.53 -32.62
CA ILE A 53 -6.76 5.32 -33.32
C ILE A 53 -7.09 4.18 -32.35
N LEU A 54 -6.30 4.00 -31.29
CA LEU A 54 -6.60 2.98 -30.28
C LEU A 54 -7.77 3.38 -29.41
N ARG A 55 -7.87 4.67 -29.06
CA ARG A 55 -9.02 5.19 -28.32
C ARG A 55 -10.31 4.94 -29.07
N GLU A 56 -10.34 5.31 -30.35
CA GLU A 56 -11.50 5.14 -31.22
C GLU A 56 -11.92 3.67 -31.36
N ILE A 57 -10.97 2.75 -31.55
CA ILE A 57 -11.28 1.32 -31.65
C ILE A 57 -12.06 0.83 -30.41
N TYR A 58 -11.60 1.17 -29.21
CA TYR A 58 -12.23 0.68 -27.97
C TYR A 58 -13.44 1.49 -27.50
N THR A 59 -13.62 2.74 -27.95
CA THR A 59 -14.78 3.58 -27.59
C THR A 59 -15.81 3.73 -28.71
N SER A 60 -15.56 3.19 -29.91
CA SER A 60 -16.46 3.27 -31.07
C SER A 60 -17.88 2.75 -30.77
N GLY A 61 -17.99 1.71 -29.95
CA GLY A 61 -19.26 1.11 -29.54
C GLY A 61 -20.06 1.97 -28.56
N THR A 62 -19.41 2.84 -27.80
CA THR A 62 -20.05 3.74 -26.81
C THR A 62 -20.12 5.18 -27.27
N ARG A 63 -19.48 5.53 -28.40
CA ARG A 63 -19.36 6.89 -28.94
C ARG A 63 -18.83 7.90 -27.91
N TYR A 64 -17.93 7.45 -27.04
CA TYR A 64 -17.39 8.25 -25.94
C TYR A 64 -18.45 8.70 -24.89
N GLU A 65 -19.65 8.12 -24.91
CA GLU A 65 -20.66 8.35 -23.89
C GLU A 65 -20.51 7.35 -22.74
N ARG A 66 -20.87 7.78 -21.53
CA ARG A 66 -20.94 6.88 -20.37
C ARG A 66 -22.16 5.97 -20.52
N THR A 67 -21.93 4.68 -20.76
CA THR A 67 -23.00 3.68 -20.92
C THR A 67 -22.91 2.61 -19.83
N THR A 68 -23.87 1.68 -19.79
CA THR A 68 -23.80 0.48 -18.93
C THR A 68 -22.78 -0.56 -19.44
N ILE A 69 -22.18 -0.33 -20.61
CA ILE A 69 -21.13 -1.17 -21.19
C ILE A 69 -19.79 -0.49 -20.92
N SER A 70 -18.97 -1.10 -20.09
CA SER A 70 -17.62 -0.62 -19.76
C SER A 70 -16.61 -1.04 -20.82
N ASN A 71 -15.73 -0.13 -21.20
CA ASN A 71 -14.53 -0.39 -22.00
C ASN A 71 -13.26 -0.20 -21.15
N TYR A 72 -12.08 -0.49 -21.73
CA TYR A 72 -10.79 -0.39 -21.02
C TYR A 72 -10.50 1.01 -20.45
N PHE A 73 -10.96 2.06 -21.12
CA PHE A 73 -10.78 3.46 -20.71
C PHE A 73 -11.83 3.95 -19.69
N ASP A 74 -12.83 3.13 -19.35
CA ASP A 74 -13.79 3.44 -18.28
C ASP A 74 -13.26 3.01 -16.90
N ILE A 75 -12.15 2.26 -16.87
CA ILE A 75 -11.46 1.89 -15.64
C ILE A 75 -10.59 3.08 -15.22
N GLU A 76 -10.99 3.76 -14.15
CA GLU A 76 -10.29 4.92 -13.62
C GLU A 76 -9.58 4.59 -12.31
N TRP A 77 -8.41 5.20 -12.10
CA TRP A 77 -7.74 5.19 -10.82
C TRP A 77 -8.53 6.01 -9.79
N ARG A 78 -8.69 5.47 -8.58
CA ARG A 78 -9.33 6.20 -7.46
C ARG A 78 -8.48 7.39 -7.00
N GLN A 79 -7.17 7.30 -7.17
CA GLN A 79 -6.21 8.34 -6.81
C GLN A 79 -5.20 8.49 -7.94
N THR A 80 -4.94 9.73 -8.32
CA THR A 80 -3.98 10.08 -9.36
C THR A 80 -2.83 10.89 -8.78
N THR A 81 -1.66 10.75 -9.39
CA THR A 81 -0.49 11.58 -9.18
C THR A 81 0.11 11.95 -10.51
N THR A 82 1.21 12.68 -10.43
CA THR A 82 2.04 13.02 -11.56
C THR A 82 3.36 12.28 -11.44
N GLN A 83 3.62 11.41 -12.40
CA GLN A 83 4.86 10.64 -12.50
C GLN A 83 5.87 11.39 -13.39
N TYR A 84 7.13 11.32 -13.00
CA TYR A 84 8.25 11.85 -13.76
C TYR A 84 9.17 10.70 -14.14
N ASP A 85 9.43 10.56 -15.42
CA ASP A 85 10.42 9.62 -15.93
C ASP A 85 11.17 10.34 -17.06
N ARG A 86 12.50 10.40 -16.97
CA ARG A 86 13.32 11.11 -17.97
C ARG A 86 13.25 10.45 -19.35
N GLN A 87 12.96 9.16 -19.41
CA GLN A 87 12.86 8.38 -20.64
C GLN A 87 11.48 8.50 -21.30
N LEU A 88 10.46 8.92 -20.55
CA LEU A 88 9.10 9.13 -21.05
C LEU A 88 8.83 10.62 -21.29
N ASN A 89 8.28 10.96 -22.46
CA ASN A 89 7.83 12.30 -22.81
C ASN A 89 8.85 13.40 -22.49
N ASN A 90 10.15 13.16 -22.69
CA ASN A 90 11.24 14.11 -22.37
C ASN A 90 11.26 14.62 -20.91
N GLY A 91 10.85 13.78 -19.95
CA GLY A 91 10.75 14.16 -18.54
C GLY A 91 9.55 15.04 -18.21
N THR A 92 8.62 15.23 -19.16
CA THR A 92 7.42 16.00 -18.92
C THR A 92 6.47 15.21 -18.01
N PRO A 93 5.94 15.82 -16.95
CA PRO A 93 5.04 15.14 -16.01
C PRO A 93 3.83 14.49 -16.69
N VAL A 94 3.59 13.21 -16.41
CA VAL A 94 2.42 12.47 -16.92
C VAL A 94 1.48 12.07 -15.79
N ALA A 95 0.18 12.01 -16.08
CA ALA A 95 -0.78 11.45 -15.14
C ALA A 95 -0.48 9.98 -14.91
N SER A 96 -0.45 9.57 -13.64
CA SER A 96 -0.28 8.18 -13.25
C SER A 96 -1.20 7.85 -12.09
N GLY A 97 -1.62 6.60 -12.00
CA GLY A 97 -2.37 6.10 -10.85
C GLY A 97 -1.44 5.88 -9.67
N ILE A 98 -1.92 6.19 -8.46
CA ILE A 98 -1.27 5.65 -7.25
C ILE A 98 -2.07 4.45 -6.80
N TYR A 99 -1.39 3.32 -6.67
CA TYR A 99 -1.93 2.20 -5.93
C TYR A 99 -1.67 2.40 -4.44
N ARG A 100 -2.75 2.47 -3.66
CA ARG A 100 -2.69 2.28 -2.21
C ARG A 100 -3.13 0.86 -1.93
N ARG A 101 -2.21 0.08 -1.35
CA ARG A 101 -2.55 -1.24 -0.81
C ARG A 101 -3.68 -1.06 0.19
N LEU A 102 -4.80 -1.73 -0.08
CA LEU A 102 -6.05 -1.87 0.69
C LEU A 102 -6.27 -0.85 1.81
N GLU A 103 -7.38 -0.12 1.72
CA GLU A 103 -7.86 0.72 2.82
C GLU A 103 -7.83 -0.07 4.13
N THR A 104 -6.99 0.37 5.07
CA THR A 104 -6.81 -0.36 6.33
C THR A 104 -8.08 -0.18 7.14
N ILE A 105 -8.87 -1.25 7.20
CA ILE A 105 -10.16 -1.28 7.91
C ILE A 105 -10.01 -0.85 9.38
N SER A 106 -8.85 -1.12 9.99
CA SER A 106 -8.55 -0.73 11.38
C SER A 106 -8.40 0.77 11.61
N LEU A 107 -8.30 1.58 10.56
CA LEU A 107 -8.20 3.04 10.65
C LEU A 107 -9.54 3.75 10.36
N LEU A 108 -10.60 2.99 10.11
CA LEU A 108 -11.92 3.53 9.83
C LEU A 108 -12.64 3.91 11.12
N ASP A 109 -13.42 4.99 11.08
CA ASP A 109 -14.25 5.47 12.19
C ASP A 109 -15.75 5.52 11.81
N ASP A 110 -16.12 4.85 10.73
CA ASP A 110 -17.46 4.83 10.16
C ASP A 110 -17.89 3.43 9.69
N ALA A 111 -19.18 3.32 9.36
CA ALA A 111 -19.75 2.13 8.76
C ALA A 111 -19.82 2.31 7.23
N ARG A 112 -19.16 1.42 6.48
CA ARG A 112 -19.08 1.50 5.02
C ARG A 112 -19.04 0.12 4.36
N ALA A 113 -19.47 0.06 3.10
CA ALA A 113 -19.32 -1.14 2.28
C ALA A 113 -17.90 -1.22 1.71
N VAL A 114 -17.19 -2.32 1.96
CA VAL A 114 -15.82 -2.59 1.49
C VAL A 114 -15.81 -3.96 0.80
N GLU A 115 -15.62 -3.97 -0.52
CA GLU A 115 -15.34 -5.20 -1.29
C GLU A 115 -16.31 -6.37 -1.04
N GLY A 116 -17.60 -6.07 -0.87
CA GLY A 116 -18.64 -7.08 -0.63
C GLY A 116 -18.92 -7.40 0.84
N LEU A 117 -18.22 -6.74 1.75
CA LEU A 117 -18.51 -6.70 3.19
C LEU A 117 -19.11 -5.34 3.56
N VAL A 118 -19.81 -5.31 4.69
CA VAL A 118 -20.21 -4.05 5.35
C VAL A 118 -19.41 -3.97 6.65
N VAL A 119 -18.38 -3.15 6.68
CA VAL A 119 -17.58 -2.94 7.88
C VAL A 119 -18.24 -1.84 8.69
N ASP A 120 -18.53 -2.11 9.95
CA ASP A 120 -18.87 -1.10 10.94
C ASP A 120 -17.72 -0.99 11.94
N ALA A 121 -16.79 -0.07 11.65
CA ALA A 121 -15.58 0.10 12.44
C ALA A 121 -15.84 0.79 13.78
N ARG A 122 -17.01 1.42 13.98
CA ARG A 122 -17.40 2.03 15.26
C ARG A 122 -17.71 0.99 16.32
N GLU A 123 -18.37 -0.08 15.89
CA GLU A 123 -18.77 -1.20 16.75
C GLU A 123 -17.87 -2.43 16.53
N GLY A 124 -16.79 -2.31 15.73
CA GLY A 124 -15.82 -3.40 15.50
C GLY A 124 -16.35 -4.63 14.76
N ARG A 125 -17.48 -4.52 14.04
CA ARG A 125 -18.19 -5.66 13.45
C ARG A 125 -18.12 -5.69 11.92
N ILE A 126 -18.18 -6.90 11.35
CA ILE A 126 -18.12 -7.14 9.91
C ILE A 126 -19.40 -7.84 9.47
N GLY A 127 -20.16 -7.16 8.63
CA GLY A 127 -21.38 -7.64 8.00
C GLY A 127 -21.09 -8.39 6.70
N PHE A 128 -21.60 -9.62 6.59
CA PHE A 128 -21.57 -10.37 5.34
C PHE A 128 -22.76 -10.00 4.49
N ARG A 129 -22.50 -9.42 3.32
CA ARG A 129 -23.55 -9.08 2.37
C ARG A 129 -23.90 -10.27 1.51
N ASN A 130 -25.19 -10.55 1.38
CA ASN A 130 -25.66 -11.43 0.34
C ASN A 130 -25.63 -10.68 -1.00
N HIS A 131 -24.77 -11.10 -1.93
CA HIS A 131 -24.64 -10.48 -3.26
C HIS A 131 -25.82 -10.77 -4.22
N THR A 132 -26.96 -11.23 -3.69
CA THR A 132 -28.15 -11.52 -4.49
C THR A 132 -28.99 -10.26 -4.66
N ILE A 133 -29.00 -9.71 -5.87
CA ILE A 133 -29.86 -8.58 -6.23
C ILE A 133 -31.29 -9.10 -6.46
N PRO A 134 -32.33 -8.47 -5.90
CA PRO A 134 -33.72 -8.84 -6.18
C PRO A 134 -34.01 -8.82 -7.69
N SER A 135 -34.49 -9.94 -8.24
CA SER A 135 -34.84 -10.06 -9.65
C SER A 135 -36.32 -9.76 -9.90
N GLY A 136 -36.69 -9.51 -11.16
CA GLY A 136 -38.08 -9.29 -11.57
C GLY A 136 -38.52 -7.82 -11.68
N TYR A 137 -37.58 -6.88 -11.62
CA TYR A 137 -37.89 -5.45 -11.71
C TYR A 137 -37.25 -4.83 -12.97
N PRO A 138 -38.04 -4.19 -13.86
CA PRO A 138 -37.55 -3.65 -15.13
C PRO A 138 -36.86 -2.27 -15.00
N LEU A 139 -36.91 -1.65 -13.81
CA LEU A 139 -36.35 -0.33 -13.50
C LEU A 139 -35.50 -0.41 -12.23
N GLY A 140 -34.81 0.69 -11.88
CA GLY A 140 -34.06 0.77 -10.62
C GLY A 140 -34.96 0.56 -9.40
N VAL A 141 -34.47 -0.20 -8.41
CA VAL A 141 -35.21 -0.56 -7.21
C VAL A 141 -34.45 -0.16 -5.96
N THR A 142 -35.18 0.15 -4.89
CA THR A 142 -34.63 0.28 -3.54
C THR A 142 -35.14 -0.90 -2.73
N TRP A 143 -34.24 -1.58 -2.01
CA TRP A 143 -34.59 -2.68 -1.11
C TRP A 143 -33.90 -2.51 0.23
N THR A 144 -34.38 -3.27 1.22
CA THR A 144 -33.79 -3.40 2.55
C THR A 144 -33.29 -4.83 2.70
N GLU A 145 -32.12 -5.01 3.29
CA GLU A 145 -31.52 -6.31 3.54
C GLU A 145 -31.12 -6.43 5.02
N ASP A 146 -31.34 -7.61 5.58
CA ASP A 146 -30.79 -7.98 6.88
C ASP A 146 -29.40 -8.55 6.68
N LEU A 147 -28.43 -8.05 7.44
CA LEU A 147 -27.03 -8.46 7.33
C LEU A 147 -26.63 -9.26 8.57
N LEU A 148 -25.96 -10.40 8.35
CA LEU A 148 -25.30 -11.12 9.43
C LEU A 148 -24.00 -10.41 9.77
N PHE A 149 -23.94 -9.82 10.97
CA PHE A 149 -22.73 -9.25 11.51
C PHE A 149 -21.99 -10.28 12.35
N TRP A 150 -20.69 -10.37 12.11
CA TRP A 150 -19.74 -11.06 12.97
C TRP A 150 -18.90 -10.01 13.70
N GLU A 151 -18.88 -10.14 15.03
CA GLU A 151 -18.08 -9.30 15.91
C GLU A 151 -16.90 -10.14 16.40
N PRO A 152 -15.68 -9.91 15.90
CA PRO A 152 -14.51 -10.55 16.45
C PRO A 152 -14.20 -9.98 17.83
N ASP A 153 -13.91 -10.86 18.81
CA ASP A 153 -13.24 -10.44 20.03
C ASP A 153 -11.81 -10.01 19.66
N VAL A 154 -11.56 -8.71 19.74
CA VAL A 154 -10.25 -8.10 19.48
C VAL A 154 -9.83 -7.23 20.65
N GLU A 155 -8.55 -7.28 20.99
CA GLU A 155 -7.95 -6.41 22.00
C GLU A 155 -6.75 -5.71 21.39
N CYS A 156 -6.73 -4.38 21.53
CA CYS A 156 -5.68 -3.53 21.02
C CYS A 156 -4.84 -3.02 22.19
N VAL A 157 -3.53 -3.11 22.05
CA VAL A 157 -2.59 -2.57 23.03
C VAL A 157 -1.60 -1.67 22.30
N ASP A 158 -1.45 -0.45 22.81
CA ASP A 158 -0.54 0.52 22.23
C ASP A 158 0.92 0.11 22.45
N THR A 159 1.72 0.18 21.38
CA THR A 159 3.17 0.11 21.49
C THR A 159 3.78 1.39 22.06
N ASN A 160 3.00 2.49 22.15
CA ASN A 160 3.48 3.82 22.57
C ASN A 160 4.72 4.29 21.78
N THR A 161 4.79 3.91 20.50
CA THR A 161 5.77 4.39 19.53
C THR A 161 5.02 4.80 18.26
N THR A 162 5.53 5.81 17.54
CA THR A 162 4.81 6.37 16.39
C THR A 162 5.77 6.63 15.23
N PHE A 163 5.40 6.20 14.02
CA PHE A 163 6.10 6.62 12.81
C PHE A 163 5.54 7.97 12.35
N ASP A 164 6.36 9.01 12.43
CA ASP A 164 6.07 10.35 11.92
C ASP A 164 6.73 10.51 10.54
N PHE A 165 5.97 10.90 9.52
CA PHE A 165 6.48 11.10 8.16
C PHE A 165 5.63 12.11 7.37
N GLU A 166 6.21 12.65 6.31
CA GLU A 166 5.54 13.56 5.37
C GLU A 166 5.49 12.92 3.97
N ILE A 167 4.30 12.88 3.38
CA ILE A 167 4.11 12.46 1.98
C ILE A 167 4.05 13.70 1.10
N THR A 168 4.88 13.73 0.05
CA THR A 168 4.78 14.74 -1.01
C THR A 168 4.33 14.07 -2.31
N THR A 169 3.23 14.55 -2.90
CA THR A 169 2.74 14.13 -4.21
C THR A 169 3.30 15.04 -5.31
N GLY A 170 3.57 14.50 -6.49
CA GLY A 170 4.20 15.23 -7.60
C GLY A 170 5.71 15.42 -7.42
N SER A 171 6.36 14.58 -6.63
CA SER A 171 7.82 14.52 -6.56
C SER A 171 8.42 14.03 -7.88
N GLN A 172 9.64 14.46 -8.20
CA GLN A 172 10.39 13.99 -9.38
C GLN A 172 10.94 12.56 -9.24
N THR A 173 10.23 11.70 -8.51
CA THR A 173 10.51 10.27 -8.37
C THR A 173 9.67 9.50 -9.39
N ASP A 174 10.11 8.28 -9.74
CA ASP A 174 9.39 7.43 -10.71
C ASP A 174 7.98 7.06 -10.23
N ALA A 175 7.73 7.02 -8.92
CA ALA A 175 6.40 6.79 -8.36
C ALA A 175 5.51 8.06 -8.33
N GLY A 176 6.06 9.25 -8.63
CA GLY A 176 5.36 10.53 -8.49
C GLY A 176 4.97 10.88 -7.04
N VAL A 177 5.48 10.11 -6.07
CA VAL A 177 5.28 10.30 -4.64
C VAL A 177 6.60 10.06 -3.93
N SER A 178 6.86 10.85 -2.88
CA SER A 178 8.03 10.67 -2.02
C SER A 178 7.61 10.75 -0.56
N VAL A 179 8.12 9.82 0.25
CA VAL A 179 8.04 9.89 1.71
C VAL A 179 9.31 10.57 2.22
N SER A 180 9.14 11.59 3.06
CA SER A 180 10.24 12.34 3.65
C SER A 180 10.08 12.43 5.17
N LYS A 181 11.17 12.79 5.85
CA LYS A 181 11.21 12.98 7.31
C LYS A 181 10.70 11.77 8.11
N LEU A 182 10.85 10.54 7.61
CA LEU A 182 10.46 9.33 8.33
C LEU A 182 11.27 9.20 9.63
N ARG A 183 10.57 9.24 10.76
CA ARG A 183 11.11 9.13 12.11
C ARG A 183 10.24 8.18 12.93
N LEU A 184 10.86 7.42 13.81
CA LEU A 184 10.17 6.73 14.89
C LEU A 184 10.29 7.57 16.15
N THR A 185 9.17 7.95 16.74
CA THR A 185 9.11 8.77 17.94
C THR A 185 8.69 7.92 19.12
N ASP A 186 9.48 7.93 20.19
CA ASP A 186 9.13 7.27 21.44
C ASP A 186 8.07 8.09 22.18
N ARG A 187 6.85 7.57 22.30
CA ARG A 187 5.76 8.17 23.08
C ARG A 187 5.64 7.55 24.48
N GLY A 188 6.62 6.75 24.91
CA GLY A 188 6.60 6.01 26.17
C GLY A 188 6.89 4.52 26.00
N GLY A 189 6.93 4.00 24.77
CA GLY A 189 7.13 2.59 24.47
C GLY A 189 8.53 2.07 24.77
N PHE A 190 9.57 2.91 24.64
CA PHE A 190 10.95 2.50 24.94
C PHE A 190 11.38 2.94 26.34
N VAL A 191 11.20 4.23 26.66
CA VAL A 191 11.64 4.79 27.95
C VAL A 191 10.94 4.15 29.16
N ASN A 192 9.67 3.74 29.02
CA ASN A 192 8.91 3.12 30.11
C ASN A 192 8.69 1.62 29.87
N ILE A 193 9.53 0.98 29.06
CA ILE A 193 9.39 -0.46 28.82
C ILE A 193 9.54 -1.21 30.15
N ASN A 194 8.67 -2.20 30.38
CA ASN A 194 8.87 -3.13 31.47
C ASN A 194 10.12 -3.98 31.15
N THR A 195 11.15 -3.98 31.98
CA THR A 195 12.37 -4.77 31.70
C THR A 195 12.18 -6.27 31.92
N THR A 196 11.08 -6.66 32.57
CA THR A 196 10.69 -8.07 32.74
C THR A 196 9.71 -8.46 31.65
N ALA A 197 10.01 -9.56 30.94
CA ALA A 197 9.13 -10.09 29.91
C ALA A 197 7.76 -10.46 30.51
N PRO A 198 6.64 -9.95 29.97
CA PRO A 198 5.31 -10.38 30.39
C PRO A 198 5.13 -11.87 30.14
N LEU A 199 4.71 -12.63 31.15
CA LEU A 199 4.40 -14.05 31.05
C LEU A 199 2.91 -14.22 30.71
N ASP A 200 2.62 -15.02 29.70
CA ASP A 200 1.27 -15.46 29.35
C ASP A 200 1.14 -16.90 29.78
N ASP A 201 0.13 -17.19 30.59
CA ASP A 201 -0.19 -18.55 30.98
C ASP A 201 -1.00 -19.22 29.87
N GLN A 202 -0.26 -19.74 28.88
CA GLN A 202 -0.82 -20.46 27.74
C GLN A 202 -1.65 -21.70 28.15
N ARG A 203 -1.62 -22.12 29.43
CA ARG A 203 -2.31 -23.32 29.92
C ARG A 203 -3.82 -23.13 30.12
N ASN A 204 -4.33 -21.90 30.09
CA ASN A 204 -5.78 -21.62 30.14
C ASN A 204 -6.45 -21.63 28.73
N GLY A 205 -5.69 -21.98 27.69
CA GLY A 205 -5.91 -21.52 26.31
C GLY A 205 -6.84 -22.33 25.39
N VAL A 206 -8.09 -22.61 25.76
CA VAL A 206 -9.10 -23.02 24.74
C VAL A 206 -10.42 -22.27 24.87
N ASN A 207 -10.93 -22.04 26.08
CA ASN A 207 -12.30 -21.52 26.25
C ASN A 207 -12.38 -20.03 26.63
N GLN A 208 -11.28 -19.42 27.11
CA GLN A 208 -11.21 -18.00 27.45
C GLN A 208 -9.79 -17.49 27.14
N PRO A 209 -9.50 -17.12 25.87
CA PRO A 209 -8.20 -16.57 25.53
C PRO A 209 -8.03 -15.18 26.17
N ASP A 210 -6.93 -14.96 26.89
CA ASP A 210 -6.54 -13.63 27.37
C ASP A 210 -5.92 -12.84 26.21
N LEU A 211 -6.78 -12.23 25.39
CA LEU A 211 -6.36 -11.48 24.20
C LEU A 211 -5.53 -10.25 24.58
N ASN A 212 -5.82 -9.60 25.71
CA ASN A 212 -5.13 -8.40 26.16
C ASN A 212 -3.67 -8.71 26.55
N THR A 213 -3.44 -9.75 27.38
CA THR A 213 -2.07 -10.14 27.77
C THR A 213 -1.27 -10.57 26.54
N ARG A 214 -1.87 -11.31 25.60
CA ARG A 214 -1.21 -11.71 24.35
C ARG A 214 -0.86 -10.52 23.47
N ALA A 215 -1.76 -9.55 23.34
CA ALA A 215 -1.50 -8.30 22.61
C ALA A 215 -0.40 -7.48 23.29
N TYR A 216 -0.41 -7.38 24.62
CA TYR A 216 0.63 -6.69 25.39
C TYR A 216 1.99 -7.37 25.27
N GLN A 217 2.06 -8.70 25.28
CA GLN A 217 3.30 -9.42 25.00
C GLN A 217 3.87 -9.13 23.62
N ALA A 218 3.01 -9.11 22.59
CA ALA A 218 3.43 -8.78 21.24
C ALA A 218 3.95 -7.34 21.17
N ALA A 219 3.23 -6.37 21.76
CA ALA A 219 3.66 -4.97 21.82
C ALA A 219 5.00 -4.81 22.57
N TRP A 220 5.16 -5.49 23.71
CA TRP A 220 6.40 -5.52 24.47
C TRP A 220 7.55 -6.08 23.65
N ALA A 221 7.35 -7.22 22.99
CA ALA A 221 8.37 -7.87 22.17
C ALA A 221 8.78 -6.97 20.98
N THR A 222 7.80 -6.37 20.30
CA THR A 222 8.06 -5.40 19.23
C THR A 222 8.94 -4.25 19.71
N ASN A 223 8.64 -3.66 20.87
CA ASN A 223 9.44 -2.58 21.43
C ASN A 223 10.84 -3.07 21.85
N ALA A 224 10.93 -4.19 22.55
CA ALA A 224 12.19 -4.77 23.02
C ALA A 224 13.15 -5.08 21.85
N PHE A 225 12.67 -5.78 20.82
CA PHE A 225 13.49 -6.09 19.64
C PHE A 225 13.87 -4.84 18.85
N SER A 226 12.96 -3.87 18.74
CA SER A 226 13.27 -2.59 18.11
C SER A 226 14.37 -1.85 18.86
N MET A 227 14.32 -1.85 20.20
CA MET A 227 15.35 -1.23 21.04
C MET A 227 16.72 -1.89 20.85
N MET A 228 16.77 -3.22 20.73
CA MET A 228 18.01 -3.96 20.45
C MET A 228 18.55 -3.64 19.05
N PHE A 229 17.69 -3.68 18.04
CA PHE A 229 18.07 -3.42 16.65
C PHE A 229 18.61 -1.99 16.46
N MET A 230 17.99 -1.01 17.11
CA MET A 230 18.37 0.41 17.02
C MET A 230 19.42 0.83 18.04
N ASN A 231 20.00 -0.11 18.80
CA ASN A 231 20.99 0.17 19.84
C ASN A 231 20.51 1.21 20.88
N ILE A 232 19.20 1.19 21.17
CA ILE A 232 18.57 1.96 22.25
C ILE A 232 18.85 1.27 23.59
N SER A 233 18.93 -0.06 23.57
CA SER A 233 19.17 -0.92 24.72
C SER A 233 19.83 -2.22 24.28
N ASN A 234 20.16 -3.10 25.23
CA ASN A 234 20.89 -4.34 25.01
C ASN A 234 20.07 -5.59 25.38
N ALA A 235 20.34 -6.71 24.71
CA ALA A 235 19.66 -8.00 24.92
C ALA A 235 20.12 -8.76 26.17
N GLY A 236 21.16 -8.27 26.86
CA GLY A 236 21.90 -9.04 27.85
C GLY A 236 22.82 -10.07 27.21
N ASP A 237 23.84 -10.51 27.97
CA ASP A 237 24.81 -11.53 27.58
C ASP A 237 25.28 -12.25 28.84
N GLN A 238 24.87 -13.51 29.01
CA GLN A 238 25.20 -14.30 30.20
C GLN A 238 26.70 -14.58 30.30
N ASP A 239 27.40 -14.76 29.18
CA ASP A 239 28.84 -15.03 29.16
C ASP A 239 29.65 -13.80 29.56
N LYS A 240 29.11 -12.60 29.31
CA LYS A 240 29.72 -11.32 29.69
C LYS A 240 29.16 -10.71 30.97
N ASN A 241 28.24 -11.40 31.65
CA ASN A 241 27.53 -10.91 32.84
C ASN A 241 26.88 -9.54 32.63
N VAL A 242 26.22 -9.37 31.47
CA VAL A 242 25.49 -8.17 31.07
C VAL A 242 24.00 -8.46 31.19
N GLU A 243 23.28 -7.70 32.01
CA GLU A 243 21.84 -7.83 32.16
C GLU A 243 21.08 -7.25 30.96
N PRO A 244 19.94 -7.82 30.54
CA PRO A 244 19.07 -7.20 29.55
C PRO A 244 18.58 -5.83 30.03
N PHE A 245 18.45 -4.88 29.11
CA PHE A 245 18.01 -3.52 29.41
C PHE A 245 18.87 -2.75 30.43
N GLU A 246 20.17 -3.04 30.51
CA GLU A 246 21.12 -2.37 31.42
C GLU A 246 21.13 -0.84 31.22
N TYR A 247 20.90 -0.39 29.98
CA TYR A 247 20.69 1.01 29.66
C TYR A 247 19.49 1.19 28.74
N ILE A 248 18.84 2.36 28.84
CA ILE A 248 17.80 2.79 27.91
C ILE A 248 18.17 4.17 27.41
N ASN A 249 18.66 4.24 26.16
CA ASN A 249 18.98 5.49 25.49
C ASN A 249 17.73 6.04 24.78
N SER A 250 16.67 6.28 25.53
CA SER A 250 15.46 6.93 25.04
C SER A 250 14.84 7.86 26.08
N LYS A 251 13.98 8.77 25.63
CA LYS A 251 13.13 9.62 26.47
C LYS A 251 11.83 9.89 25.71
N ILE A 252 10.78 10.27 26.42
CA ILE A 252 9.52 10.65 25.79
C ILE A 252 9.78 11.78 24.77
N GLY A 253 9.30 11.59 23.55
CA GLY A 253 9.50 12.48 22.41
C GLY A 253 10.86 12.34 21.72
N LYS A 254 11.71 11.36 22.09
CA LYS A 254 12.95 11.12 21.36
C LYS A 254 12.63 10.54 19.99
N GLU A 255 13.23 11.13 18.98
CA GLU A 255 13.04 10.73 17.58
C GLU A 255 14.26 9.96 17.08
N PHE A 256 14.01 8.85 16.40
CA PHE A 256 15.00 8.01 15.75
C PHE A 256 14.80 8.12 14.24
N LYS A 257 15.82 8.62 13.54
CA LYS A 257 15.77 8.73 12.08
C LYS A 257 15.73 7.33 11.48
N MET A 258 14.70 7.06 10.68
CA MET A 258 14.59 5.80 9.95
C MET A 258 15.27 5.92 8.59
N LEU A 259 15.79 4.81 8.11
CA LEU A 259 16.29 4.71 6.75
C LEU A 259 15.09 4.58 5.81
N THR A 260 15.03 5.45 4.81
CA THR A 260 14.19 5.26 3.63
C THR A 260 14.97 4.35 2.68
N LEU A 261 14.47 3.14 2.43
CA LEU A 261 15.00 2.31 1.36
C LEU A 261 14.42 2.84 0.05
N ASP A 262 15.27 3.36 -0.84
CA ASP A 262 14.88 3.91 -2.14
C ASP A 262 14.49 2.83 -3.16
N ASN A 263 14.74 1.55 -2.84
CA ASN A 263 14.38 0.42 -3.70
C ASN A 263 13.23 -0.36 -3.06
N ASP A 264 12.27 -0.77 -3.89
CA ASP A 264 11.11 -1.63 -3.60
C ASP A 264 11.53 -2.93 -2.87
N ALA A 265 11.81 -2.82 -1.58
CA ALA A 265 12.21 -3.91 -0.73
C ALA A 265 10.98 -4.40 0.04
N THR A 266 10.38 -5.47 -0.50
CA THR A 266 9.58 -6.47 0.20
C THR A 266 8.35 -5.97 1.01
N TYR A 267 7.45 -6.89 1.32
CA TYR A 267 6.16 -6.67 1.99
C TYR A 267 6.22 -5.97 3.38
N LEU A 268 7.41 -5.57 3.85
CA LEU A 268 7.69 -4.98 5.15
C LEU A 268 8.00 -3.47 5.10
N THR A 269 7.98 -2.84 3.93
CA THR A 269 8.18 -1.39 3.81
C THR A 269 6.86 -0.65 3.56
N LEU A 270 6.73 0.55 4.13
CA LEU A 270 5.67 1.49 3.76
C LEU A 270 5.97 2.04 2.35
N GLY A 271 5.58 1.27 1.33
CA GLY A 271 5.75 1.63 -0.07
C GLY A 271 4.46 2.18 -0.67
N LEU A 272 4.58 3.25 -1.46
CA LEU A 272 3.56 3.66 -2.42
C LEU A 272 4.10 3.33 -3.80
N THR A 273 3.37 2.54 -4.56
CA THR A 273 3.79 2.08 -5.88
C THR A 273 2.71 2.41 -6.92
N ASN A 274 3.14 2.58 -8.16
CA ASN A 274 2.30 2.61 -9.35
C ASN A 274 2.21 1.22 -10.01
N ASP A 275 3.02 0.25 -9.58
CA ASP A 275 3.07 -1.11 -10.11
C ASP A 275 2.00 -2.01 -9.46
N PHE A 276 0.75 -1.81 -9.87
CA PHE A 276 -0.33 -2.73 -9.50
C PHE A 276 -0.11 -4.13 -10.11
N GLY A 277 0.50 -4.22 -11.30
CA GLY A 277 0.71 -5.49 -12.02
C GLY A 277 1.64 -6.44 -11.28
N GLY A 278 2.74 -5.94 -10.72
CA GLY A 278 3.69 -6.72 -9.93
C GLY A 278 3.10 -7.29 -8.63
N HIS A 279 2.01 -6.69 -8.12
CA HIS A 279 1.27 -7.22 -6.96
C HIS A 279 0.25 -8.29 -7.31
N LEU A 280 -0.11 -8.44 -8.59
CA LEU A 280 -1.03 -9.47 -9.08
C LEU A 280 -0.31 -10.77 -9.46
N ALA A 281 0.93 -10.98 -9.02
CA ALA A 281 1.69 -12.19 -9.30
C ALA A 281 1.07 -13.45 -8.67
N THR A 282 -0.02 -13.94 -9.24
CA THR A 282 -0.22 -15.37 -9.42
C THR A 282 0.67 -15.78 -10.58
N SER A 283 1.70 -16.56 -10.30
CA SER A 283 2.25 -17.47 -11.29
C SER A 283 1.11 -18.37 -11.77
N ALA A 284 0.41 -17.95 -12.82
CA ALA A 284 -0.30 -18.90 -13.66
C ALA A 284 0.79 -19.65 -14.42
N THR A 285 1.06 -20.86 -13.95
CA THR A 285 1.78 -21.89 -14.70
C THR A 285 1.20 -22.06 -16.09
#